data_AF-A0A9C9G1Y0-F1
#
_entry.id   AF-A0A9C9G1Y0-F1
#
_cell.length_a   1.000
_cell.length_b   1.000
_cell.length_c   1.000
_cell.angle_alpha   90.00
_cell.angle_beta   90.00
_cell.angle_gamma   90.00
#
_symmetry.space_group_name_H-M   'P 1'
#
loop_
_entity.id
_entity.type
_entity.pdbx_description
1 polymer ?
#
loop_
_entity_poly.entity_id
_entity_poly.type
_entity_poly.pdbx_seq_one_letter_code
_entity_poly.pdbx_strand_id
1 'polypeptide(L)'
;MLNHNSESSDIGKHSSGCCGGKHHAAATLKDPVCGMDVAADTAHRHTHEGTEHLFCSASCRDKFVATPEQYLKTGKHSSGCCGGKHHAAATLKDPVCGMDVAADTAHRHTHEGTEHLFCSASCRDKFVASPDKYLNPQEQDSSAADKAALYTCPMHPEIQQTGPGACPKCGMALEAMGVPVLATKTEYTCPMHPEIVQDHPGSCPKCGMALESRSVEAEEDTSELDYMSRRFWISTWLAIPVFLSAMAAEFWPDGMAQLIDPNLRQWLEMILATPVVIWGGWIFYVRCWQSLVTRNLNMFTLIGIGVGIAWIYSVIGTVFPGIFPVSVLNKVGVIPVYFEATAVITALVLLGQMLELRARSQTNVAIKMLLGLAPKTARIVRDDGAEEDIPMEHVKVGDILRVRPGEKIPVDGTVQEGESNVDESMVTGEPIPTEKTPGEKLIGATINGTGSLLMRAEKVGSDTLLAQIVQMVAEAQRTRAPIQKLVDVVAGYFVPAVVLISIITFFVWWIWGPEPALAYAVINAVAVLIIACPCALGLATPMSIMVGTGKGAMMGVLIKNAEALEVLRKVDTLVVDKTGTL
;
A
#
# COMPACT_ATOMS: atom_id res chain seq x y z
N MET A 1 72.50 10.24 -4.40
CA MET A 1 72.77 11.67 -4.12
C MET A 1 72.37 12.46 -5.36
N LEU A 2 71.48 13.45 -5.16
CA LEU A 2 71.15 14.59 -6.04
C LEU A 2 70.46 14.25 -7.37
N ASN A 3 69.14 14.45 -7.50
CA ASN A 3 68.35 15.70 -7.65
C ASN A 3 68.09 16.04 -9.13
N HIS A 4 66.81 15.97 -9.51
CA HIS A 4 66.25 16.83 -10.56
C HIS A 4 64.87 17.33 -10.11
N ASN A 5 64.72 18.65 -10.11
CA ASN A 5 63.52 19.42 -9.81
C ASN A 5 62.51 19.37 -10.98
N SER A 6 61.22 19.48 -10.64
CA SER A 6 60.31 20.43 -11.31
C SER A 6 59.14 20.78 -10.38
N GLU A 7 58.85 22.08 -10.33
CA GLU A 7 57.97 22.80 -9.40
C GLU A 7 56.47 22.51 -9.58
N SER A 8 55.71 22.61 -8.48
CA SER A 8 54.25 22.80 -8.48
C SER A 8 53.88 23.84 -7.41
N SER A 9 53.09 24.83 -7.81
CA SER A 9 52.69 26.02 -7.06
C SER A 9 51.71 25.76 -5.91
N ASP A 10 51.99 26.44 -4.78
CA ASP A 10 51.20 26.65 -3.56
C ASP A 10 49.79 27.21 -3.80
N ILE A 11 48.81 26.76 -2.99
CA ILE A 11 47.99 27.64 -2.13
C ILE A 11 47.71 26.91 -0.80
N GLY A 12 48.03 27.59 0.30
CA GLY A 12 48.15 27.06 1.64
C GLY A 12 46.88 26.88 2.47
N LYS A 13 47.11 26.13 3.54
CA LYS A 13 46.25 25.78 4.67
C LYS A 13 45.88 27.00 5.53
N HIS A 14 44.70 26.95 6.14
CA HIS A 14 44.53 27.34 7.53
C HIS A 14 43.66 26.33 8.29
N SER A 15 44.14 25.99 9.47
CA SER A 15 43.60 25.08 10.48
C SER A 15 42.68 25.77 11.48
N SER A 16 41.68 25.06 11.99
CA SER A 16 41.32 25.04 13.42
C SER A 16 40.24 23.99 13.70
N GLY A 17 40.39 23.25 14.80
CA GLY A 17 39.41 22.27 15.27
C GLY A 17 38.35 22.88 16.20
N CYS A 18 37.34 22.07 16.58
CA CYS A 18 36.75 22.03 17.93
C CYS A 18 35.57 21.05 17.99
N CYS A 19 35.48 20.34 19.12
CA CYS A 19 34.37 19.50 19.53
C CYS A 19 33.09 20.31 19.84
N GLY A 20 31.93 19.65 19.69
CA GLY A 20 30.72 19.89 20.49
C GLY A 20 29.69 20.88 19.92
N GLY A 21 28.50 20.38 19.58
CA GLY A 21 27.37 21.24 19.20
C GLY A 21 26.10 20.49 18.83
N LYS A 22 25.22 20.34 19.83
CA LYS A 22 23.80 19.96 19.82
C LYS A 22 23.09 20.08 18.46
N HIS A 23 22.45 18.99 18.02
CA HIS A 23 21.38 19.05 17.01
C HIS A 23 20.19 19.83 17.58
N HIS A 24 20.09 21.11 17.23
CA HIS A 24 18.83 21.85 17.32
C HIS A 24 17.94 21.39 16.17
N ALA A 25 16.80 20.79 16.49
CA ALA A 25 15.70 20.64 15.55
C ALA A 25 15.29 22.03 15.07
N ALA A 26 15.51 22.33 13.80
CA ALA A 26 15.03 23.56 13.19
C ALA A 26 13.50 23.50 13.14
N ALA A 27 12.83 24.48 13.74
CA ALA A 27 11.39 24.63 13.66
C ALA A 27 10.99 24.89 12.20
N THR A 28 10.29 23.95 11.58
CA THR A 28 9.66 24.13 10.27
C THR A 28 8.48 25.07 10.41
N LEU A 29 8.49 26.18 9.67
CA LEU A 29 7.40 27.16 9.62
C LEU A 29 6.47 26.81 8.46
N LYS A 30 5.16 27.03 8.62
CA LYS A 30 4.15 26.68 7.62
C LYS A 30 3.89 27.84 6.67
N ASP A 31 3.82 27.55 5.37
CA ASP A 31 3.36 28.50 4.35
C ASP A 31 1.87 28.86 4.60
N PRO A 32 1.50 30.14 4.77
CA PRO A 32 0.12 30.56 5.03
C PRO A 32 -0.88 30.27 3.91
N VAL A 33 -0.43 30.11 2.67
CA VAL A 33 -1.28 29.92 1.49
C VAL A 33 -1.57 28.45 1.23
N CYS A 34 -0.59 27.57 1.40
CA CYS A 34 -0.71 26.16 1.06
C CYS A 34 -0.49 25.17 2.22
N GLY A 35 0.00 25.62 3.37
CA GLY A 35 0.24 24.76 4.54
C GLY A 35 1.44 23.81 4.42
N MET A 36 2.30 23.98 3.40
CA MET A 36 3.54 23.22 3.27
C MET A 36 4.59 23.67 4.30
N ASP A 37 5.45 22.75 4.72
CA ASP A 37 6.60 23.08 5.56
C ASP A 37 7.65 23.84 4.74
N VAL A 38 8.08 24.98 5.26
CA VAL A 38 9.06 25.86 4.63
C VAL A 38 10.30 25.92 5.51
N ALA A 39 11.46 25.70 4.87
CA ALA A 39 12.74 25.88 5.52
C ALA A 39 12.97 27.37 5.84
N ALA A 40 13.60 27.66 6.98
CA ALA A 40 13.79 29.04 7.47
C ALA A 40 14.67 29.90 6.54
N ASP A 41 15.37 29.29 5.58
CA ASP A 41 16.27 29.91 4.61
C ASP A 41 15.64 30.13 3.22
N THR A 42 14.31 29.97 3.06
CA THR A 42 13.65 30.20 1.77
C THR A 42 13.91 31.62 1.21
N ALA A 43 14.13 31.69 -0.11
CA ALA A 43 14.23 32.97 -0.83
C ALA A 43 12.87 33.68 -0.96
N HIS A 44 11.76 32.98 -0.70
CA HIS A 44 10.40 33.50 -0.86
C HIS A 44 9.84 33.92 0.49
N ARG A 45 9.98 35.21 0.82
CA ARG A 45 9.51 35.82 2.07
C ARG A 45 8.80 37.15 1.79
N HIS A 46 7.84 37.50 2.63
CA HIS A 46 7.14 38.78 2.57
C HIS A 46 6.74 39.24 3.97
N THR A 47 6.94 40.52 4.27
CA THR A 47 6.57 41.12 5.57
C THR A 47 5.23 41.82 5.46
N HIS A 48 4.26 41.44 6.27
CA HIS A 48 2.94 42.06 6.36
C HIS A 48 2.65 42.42 7.83
N GLU A 49 2.23 43.66 8.09
CA GLU A 49 1.95 44.19 9.45
C GLU A 49 3.06 43.90 10.49
N GLY A 50 4.32 43.97 10.07
CA GLY A 50 5.49 43.75 10.96
C GLY A 50 5.81 42.28 11.25
N THR A 51 5.08 41.32 10.67
CA THR A 51 5.37 39.88 10.76
C THR A 51 5.96 39.38 9.45
N GLU A 52 7.08 38.65 9.50
CA GLU A 52 7.69 38.02 8.33
C GLU A 52 7.02 36.66 8.04
N HIS A 53 6.47 36.52 6.83
CA HIS A 53 5.88 35.27 6.34
C HIS A 53 6.81 34.62 5.30
N LEU A 54 6.96 33.30 5.41
CA LEU A 54 7.81 32.47 4.55
C LEU A 54 6.93 31.62 3.63
N PHE A 55 7.33 31.46 2.38
CA PHE A 55 6.56 30.77 1.34
C PHE A 55 7.37 29.67 0.68
N CYS A 56 6.69 28.61 0.24
CA CYS A 56 7.29 27.48 -0.46
C CYS A 56 7.65 27.81 -1.91
N SER A 57 7.03 28.83 -2.50
CA SER A 57 7.21 29.22 -3.90
C SER A 57 6.88 30.69 -4.14
N ALA A 58 7.39 31.24 -5.25
CA ALA A 58 7.01 32.57 -5.72
C ALA A 58 5.50 32.71 -5.92
N SER A 59 4.81 31.66 -6.43
CA SER A 59 3.36 31.67 -6.64
C SER A 59 2.57 31.83 -5.33
N CYS A 60 2.99 31.16 -4.25
CA CYS A 60 2.32 31.31 -2.95
C CYS A 60 2.55 32.70 -2.35
N ARG A 61 3.78 33.23 -2.45
CA ARG A 61 4.06 34.63 -2.07
C ARG A 61 3.18 35.61 -2.84
N ASP A 62 3.06 35.45 -4.15
CA ASP A 62 2.33 36.39 -5.00
C ASP A 62 0.81 36.36 -4.71
N LYS A 63 0.26 35.17 -4.42
CA LYS A 63 -1.14 35.01 -3.95
C LYS A 63 -1.36 35.69 -2.60
N PHE A 64 -0.42 35.55 -1.68
CA PHE A 64 -0.49 36.20 -0.37
C PHE A 64 -0.43 37.72 -0.49
N VAL A 65 0.47 38.26 -1.31
CA VAL A 65 0.59 39.70 -1.58
C VAL A 65 -0.70 40.26 -2.20
N ALA A 66 -1.36 39.50 -3.07
CA ALA A 66 -2.59 39.94 -3.72
C ALA A 66 -3.79 40.02 -2.77
N THR A 67 -3.90 39.12 -1.79
CA THR A 67 -5.04 39.02 -0.87
C THR A 67 -4.65 38.57 0.55
N PRO A 68 -3.88 39.36 1.32
CA PRO A 68 -3.31 38.92 2.60
C PRO A 68 -4.37 38.55 3.64
N GLU A 69 -5.46 39.31 3.70
CA GLU A 69 -6.54 39.15 4.68
C GLU A 69 -7.23 37.78 4.61
N GLN A 70 -7.26 37.16 3.42
CA GLN A 70 -7.87 35.85 3.20
C GLN A 70 -7.08 34.74 3.90
N TYR A 71 -5.76 34.88 3.97
CA TYR A 71 -4.85 33.86 4.54
C TYR A 71 -4.52 34.13 6.01
N LEU A 72 -4.67 35.37 6.49
CA LEU A 72 -4.45 35.73 7.89
C LEU A 72 -5.66 35.39 8.79
N LYS A 73 -6.86 35.21 8.21
CA LYS A 73 -8.09 34.83 8.94
C LYS A 73 -8.34 33.32 8.96
N THR A 74 -7.37 32.49 9.32
CA THR A 74 -7.63 31.05 9.59
C THR A 74 -6.65 30.44 10.61
N GLY A 75 -6.82 30.80 11.88
CA GLY A 75 -6.40 29.94 12.99
C GLY A 75 -7.62 29.16 13.51
N LYS A 76 -7.70 27.86 13.18
CA LYS A 76 -8.72 26.85 13.55
C LYS A 76 -9.83 26.58 12.52
N HIS A 77 -9.56 25.65 11.61
CA HIS A 77 -10.54 24.60 11.29
C HIS A 77 -10.07 23.30 11.95
N SER A 78 -10.38 23.15 13.24
CA SER A 78 -10.50 21.83 13.85
C SER A 78 -11.93 21.37 13.62
N SER A 79 -12.13 20.40 12.73
CA SER A 79 -13.40 19.68 12.60
C SER A 79 -13.64 18.88 13.88
N GLY A 80 -14.44 19.45 14.77
CA GLY A 80 -14.83 18.82 16.02
C GLY A 80 -15.98 19.57 16.70
N CYS A 81 -17.15 18.94 16.60
CA CYS A 81 -18.18 18.87 17.65
C CYS A 81 -19.31 19.92 17.75
N CYS A 82 -20.52 19.35 17.57
CA CYS A 82 -21.68 19.41 18.47
C CYS A 82 -22.88 20.29 18.07
N GLY A 83 -23.98 19.60 17.75
CA GLY A 83 -25.32 20.13 17.90
C GLY A 83 -25.66 20.35 19.37
N GLY A 84 -26.10 21.57 19.67
CA GLY A 84 -26.75 21.98 20.91
C GLY A 84 -27.82 23.00 20.55
N LYS A 85 -29.06 22.69 20.91
CA LYS A 85 -30.31 23.42 20.64
C LYS A 85 -30.25 24.89 21.11
N HIS A 86 -30.93 25.82 20.44
CA HIS A 86 -32.00 26.66 21.02
C HIS A 86 -32.62 27.64 19.99
N HIS A 87 -33.96 27.57 19.93
CA HIS A 87 -35.00 28.55 19.59
C HIS A 87 -35.12 29.21 18.20
N ALA A 88 -36.22 28.81 17.54
CA ALA A 88 -36.78 29.31 16.29
C ALA A 88 -37.46 30.68 16.45
N ALA A 89 -37.10 31.61 15.55
CA ALA A 89 -38.01 32.61 15.01
C ALA A 89 -38.33 32.17 13.57
N ALA A 90 -39.60 32.02 13.22
CA ALA A 90 -40.04 31.46 11.94
C ALA A 90 -39.70 32.42 10.78
N THR A 91 -38.64 32.12 10.03
CA THR A 91 -38.39 32.69 8.70
C THR A 91 -39.21 31.91 7.67
N LEU A 92 -39.99 32.62 6.86
CA LEU A 92 -40.81 32.04 5.80
C LEU A 92 -39.92 31.75 4.58
N LYS A 93 -40.07 30.60 3.93
CA LYS A 93 -39.19 30.12 2.84
C LYS A 93 -39.88 30.26 1.48
N ASP A 94 -39.14 30.70 0.48
CA ASP A 94 -39.60 30.74 -0.92
C ASP A 94 -39.74 29.31 -1.49
N PRO A 95 -40.92 28.89 -1.99
CA PRO A 95 -41.15 27.53 -2.51
C PRO A 95 -40.31 27.14 -3.74
N VAL A 96 -39.83 28.12 -4.52
CA VAL A 96 -39.10 27.88 -5.77
C VAL A 96 -37.61 27.71 -5.56
N CYS A 97 -37.03 28.48 -4.63
CA CYS A 97 -35.57 28.52 -4.43
C CYS A 97 -35.10 28.24 -3.00
N GLY A 98 -35.99 28.18 -2.01
CA GLY A 98 -35.66 27.88 -0.62
C GLY A 98 -34.95 29.00 0.14
N MET A 99 -34.89 30.21 -0.41
CA MET A 99 -34.33 31.38 0.29
C MET A 99 -35.27 31.87 1.40
N ASP A 100 -34.71 32.43 2.47
CA ASP A 100 -35.48 33.09 3.52
C ASP A 100 -36.09 34.39 2.99
N VAL A 101 -37.40 34.56 3.22
CA VAL A 101 -38.18 35.70 2.76
C VAL A 101 -38.71 36.46 3.96
N ALA A 102 -38.50 37.78 3.96
CA ALA A 102 -39.08 38.66 4.96
C ALA A 102 -40.61 38.74 4.79
N ALA A 103 -41.35 38.77 5.89
CA ALA A 103 -42.81 38.73 5.90
C ALA A 103 -43.48 39.93 5.18
N ASP A 104 -42.72 41.01 4.92
CA ASP A 104 -43.17 42.24 4.26
C ASP A 104 -42.85 42.30 2.76
N THR A 105 -42.39 41.21 2.14
CA THR A 105 -42.06 41.17 0.70
C THR A 105 -43.23 41.64 -0.19
N ALA A 106 -42.90 42.40 -1.23
CA ALA A 106 -43.85 42.81 -2.26
C ALA A 106 -44.22 41.67 -3.22
N HIS A 107 -43.48 40.55 -3.20
CA HIS A 107 -43.65 39.43 -4.11
C HIS A 107 -44.40 38.29 -3.40
N ARG A 108 -45.74 38.34 -3.48
CA ARG A 108 -46.65 37.33 -2.91
C ARG A 108 -47.64 36.85 -3.96
N HIS A 109 -48.10 35.61 -3.86
CA HIS A 109 -49.14 35.05 -4.71
C HIS A 109 -49.98 34.02 -3.93
N THR A 110 -51.30 34.06 -4.10
CA THR A 110 -52.22 33.15 -3.42
C THR A 110 -52.62 32.03 -4.36
N HIS A 111 -52.37 30.78 -3.96
CA HIS A 111 -52.80 29.60 -4.70
C HIS A 111 -53.52 28.64 -3.74
N GLU A 112 -54.69 28.13 -4.16
CA GLU A 112 -55.57 27.25 -3.36
C GLU A 112 -55.87 27.75 -1.94
N GLY A 113 -56.03 29.08 -1.79
CA GLY A 113 -56.34 29.71 -0.51
C GLY A 113 -55.16 29.91 0.44
N THR A 114 -53.94 29.51 0.04
CA THR A 114 -52.71 29.72 0.81
C THR A 114 -51.86 30.82 0.16
N GLU A 115 -51.39 31.80 0.95
CA GLU A 115 -50.51 32.87 0.46
C GLU A 115 -49.05 32.40 0.49
N HIS A 116 -48.40 32.40 -0.68
CA HIS A 116 -46.98 32.09 -0.84
C HIS A 116 -46.17 33.37 -1.06
N LEU A 117 -45.03 33.47 -0.38
CA LEU A 117 -44.12 34.62 -0.40
C LEU A 117 -42.84 34.25 -1.16
N PHE A 118 -42.34 35.17 -1.98
CA PHE A 118 -41.21 34.94 -2.86
C PHE A 118 -40.08 35.96 -2.62
N CYS A 119 -38.85 35.53 -2.82
CA CYS A 119 -37.64 36.36 -2.68
C CYS A 119 -37.49 37.36 -3.83
N SER A 120 -38.10 37.08 -4.99
CA SER A 120 -37.99 37.90 -6.20
C SER A 120 -39.21 37.73 -7.13
N ALA A 121 -39.40 38.70 -8.03
CA ALA A 121 -40.42 38.62 -9.07
C ALA A 121 -40.23 37.36 -9.96
N SER A 122 -38.98 36.97 -10.27
CA SER A 122 -38.69 35.79 -11.09
C SER A 122 -39.12 34.49 -10.43
N CYS A 123 -38.97 34.35 -9.10
CA CYS A 123 -39.43 33.16 -8.38
C CYS A 123 -40.96 33.10 -8.31
N ARG A 124 -41.62 34.24 -8.08
CA ARG A 124 -43.09 34.33 -8.18
C ARG A 124 -43.59 33.92 -9.56
N ASP A 125 -42.97 34.43 -10.63
CA ASP A 125 -43.43 34.18 -12.00
C ASP A 125 -43.22 32.71 -12.41
N LYS A 126 -42.14 32.07 -11.95
CA LYS A 126 -41.91 30.61 -12.12
C LYS A 126 -42.95 29.79 -11.36
N PHE A 127 -43.31 30.20 -10.14
CA PHE A 127 -44.33 29.53 -9.36
C PHE A 127 -45.71 29.65 -10.02
N VAL A 128 -46.09 30.84 -10.49
CA VAL A 128 -47.35 31.06 -11.22
C VAL A 128 -47.41 30.24 -12.51
N ALA A 129 -46.29 30.07 -13.21
CA ALA A 129 -46.24 29.31 -14.46
C ALA A 129 -46.40 27.80 -14.26
N SER A 130 -45.99 27.24 -13.12
CA SER A 130 -46.09 25.79 -12.85
C SER A 130 -46.16 25.52 -11.34
N PRO A 131 -47.28 25.81 -10.67
CA PRO A 131 -47.35 25.74 -9.20
C PRO A 131 -47.20 24.30 -8.67
N ASP A 132 -47.83 23.34 -9.35
CA ASP A 132 -47.81 21.92 -8.96
C ASP A 132 -46.41 21.32 -8.94
N LYS A 133 -45.51 21.81 -9.81
CA LYS A 133 -44.10 21.37 -9.86
C LYS A 133 -43.33 21.69 -8.58
N TYR A 134 -43.69 22.79 -7.92
CA TYR A 134 -43.03 23.27 -6.70
C TYR A 134 -43.77 22.83 -5.43
N LEU A 135 -45.05 22.49 -5.54
CA LEU A 135 -45.87 22.00 -4.43
C LEU A 135 -45.82 20.47 -4.29
N ASN A 136 -45.64 19.72 -5.39
CA ASN A 136 -45.54 18.26 -5.41
C ASN A 136 -44.38 17.77 -6.31
N PRO A 137 -43.13 17.76 -5.81
CA PRO A 137 -41.95 17.33 -6.57
C PRO A 137 -41.94 15.83 -6.95
N GLN A 138 -42.86 15.01 -6.44
CA GLN A 138 -42.83 13.54 -6.57
C GLN A 138 -43.66 12.95 -7.73
N GLU A 139 -44.38 13.75 -8.52
CA GLU A 139 -45.27 13.22 -9.58
C GLU A 139 -44.77 13.41 -11.03
N GLN A 140 -43.54 13.87 -11.27
CA GLN A 140 -43.03 14.08 -12.65
C GLN A 140 -41.80 13.26 -13.10
N ASP A 141 -41.26 12.37 -12.28
CA ASP A 141 -40.21 11.41 -12.71
C ASP A 141 -40.78 10.05 -13.16
N SER A 142 -42.02 10.02 -13.66
CA SER A 142 -42.62 8.81 -14.22
C SER A 142 -43.38 9.08 -15.52
N SER A 143 -42.65 9.36 -16.60
CA SER A 143 -43.05 8.84 -17.91
C SER A 143 -41.85 8.67 -18.84
N ALA A 144 -41.85 7.53 -19.55
CA ALA A 144 -40.90 7.09 -20.58
C ALA A 144 -39.63 6.31 -20.14
N ALA A 145 -39.82 5.13 -19.54
CA ALA A 145 -39.00 3.94 -19.84
C ALA A 145 -39.70 2.64 -19.38
N ASP A 146 -40.59 2.11 -20.20
CA ASP A 146 -41.18 0.78 -19.94
C ASP A 146 -40.24 -0.32 -20.45
N LYS A 147 -39.59 -1.01 -19.49
CA LYS A 147 -39.51 -2.48 -19.41
C LYS A 147 -38.86 -2.88 -18.08
N ALA A 148 -39.72 -3.13 -17.08
CA ALA A 148 -39.53 -3.92 -15.86
C ALA A 148 -38.07 -4.25 -15.45
N ALA A 149 -37.33 -3.28 -14.91
CA ALA A 149 -36.16 -3.57 -14.09
C ALA A 149 -36.66 -4.03 -12.71
N LEU A 150 -36.35 -5.27 -12.31
CA LEU A 150 -36.57 -5.74 -10.94
C LEU A 150 -35.48 -5.15 -10.04
N TYR A 151 -35.83 -4.58 -8.90
CA TYR A 151 -34.90 -4.03 -7.92
C TYR A 151 -34.82 -4.96 -6.70
N THR A 152 -33.62 -5.19 -6.18
CA THR A 152 -33.36 -6.07 -5.03
C THR A 152 -32.54 -5.39 -3.94
N CYS A 153 -32.67 -5.84 -2.69
CA CYS A 153 -31.84 -5.35 -1.60
C CYS A 153 -30.55 -6.18 -1.51
N PRO A 154 -29.35 -5.56 -1.47
CA PRO A 154 -28.07 -6.28 -1.34
C PRO A 154 -28.02 -7.21 -0.12
N MET A 155 -28.75 -6.85 0.93
CA MET A 155 -28.81 -7.56 2.20
C MET A 155 -30.00 -8.54 2.32
N HIS A 156 -31.03 -8.39 1.48
CA HIS A 156 -32.24 -9.22 1.51
C HIS A 156 -32.66 -9.58 0.07
N PRO A 157 -32.00 -10.55 -0.56
CA PRO A 157 -32.21 -10.88 -1.98
C PRO A 157 -33.62 -11.39 -2.33
N GLU A 158 -34.36 -11.84 -1.30
CA GLU A 158 -35.77 -12.23 -1.41
C GLU A 158 -36.74 -11.06 -1.66
N ILE A 159 -36.29 -9.81 -1.45
CA ILE A 159 -37.10 -8.62 -1.66
C ILE A 159 -36.89 -8.13 -3.08
N GLN A 160 -37.87 -8.38 -3.94
CA GLN A 160 -37.87 -7.96 -5.34
C GLN A 160 -39.04 -7.00 -5.59
N GLN A 161 -38.75 -5.81 -6.12
CA GLN A 161 -39.76 -4.80 -6.41
C GLN A 161 -39.60 -4.25 -7.83
N THR A 162 -40.72 -3.93 -8.48
CA THR A 162 -40.73 -3.27 -9.79
C THR A 162 -40.68 -1.76 -9.58
N GLY A 163 -39.47 -1.24 -9.35
CA GLY A 163 -39.18 0.19 -9.16
C GLY A 163 -38.16 0.46 -8.05
N PRO A 164 -37.48 1.62 -8.07
CA PRO A 164 -36.59 2.04 -7.00
C PRO A 164 -37.38 2.28 -5.71
N GLY A 165 -36.86 1.86 -4.57
CA GLY A 165 -37.54 1.97 -3.27
C GLY A 165 -36.60 1.63 -2.11
N ALA A 166 -37.07 1.78 -0.87
CA ALA A 166 -36.33 1.33 0.30
C ALA A 166 -36.76 -0.09 0.70
N CYS A 167 -35.79 -0.94 1.06
CA CYS A 167 -36.03 -2.30 1.52
C CYS A 167 -36.88 -2.28 2.81
N PRO A 168 -38.06 -2.93 2.85
CA PRO A 168 -38.93 -2.93 4.02
C PRO A 168 -38.36 -3.68 5.24
N LYS A 169 -37.26 -4.43 5.07
CA LYS A 169 -36.58 -5.12 6.20
C LYS A 169 -35.47 -4.28 6.83
N CYS A 170 -34.67 -3.55 6.06
CA CYS A 170 -33.50 -2.84 6.57
C CYS A 170 -33.43 -1.34 6.22
N GLY A 171 -34.37 -0.82 5.42
CA GLY A 171 -34.41 0.58 5.02
C GLY A 171 -33.36 0.99 3.98
N MET A 172 -32.49 0.09 3.52
CA MET A 172 -31.52 0.37 2.46
C MET A 172 -32.21 0.51 1.09
N ALA A 173 -31.72 1.40 0.23
CA ALA A 173 -32.21 1.55 -1.13
C ALA A 173 -32.06 0.24 -1.93
N LEU A 174 -33.09 -0.09 -2.71
CA LEU A 174 -33.12 -1.25 -3.61
C LEU A 174 -32.34 -0.92 -4.89
N GLU A 175 -31.54 -1.87 -5.36
CA GLU A 175 -30.67 -1.75 -6.53
C GLU A 175 -31.23 -2.54 -7.70
N ALA A 176 -31.13 -2.01 -8.92
CA ALA A 176 -31.66 -2.66 -10.12
C ALA A 176 -30.90 -3.96 -10.44
N MET A 177 -31.60 -5.09 -10.44
CA MET A 177 -31.10 -6.34 -11.02
C MET A 177 -31.10 -6.22 -12.54
N GLY A 178 -29.89 -6.17 -13.12
CA GLY A 178 -29.71 -6.24 -14.57
C GLY A 178 -28.54 -5.43 -15.14
N VAL A 179 -27.87 -4.59 -14.34
CA VAL A 179 -26.62 -3.97 -14.78
C VAL A 179 -25.46 -4.82 -14.26
N PRO A 180 -24.71 -5.53 -15.12
CA PRO A 180 -23.46 -6.14 -14.69
C PRO A 180 -22.48 -5.00 -14.47
N VAL A 181 -22.42 -4.49 -13.23
CA VAL A 181 -21.20 -3.84 -12.76
C VAL A 181 -20.17 -4.95 -12.78
N LEU A 182 -19.36 -5.01 -13.84
CA LEU A 182 -18.11 -5.74 -13.82
C LEU A 182 -17.22 -5.03 -12.79
N ALA A 183 -17.50 -5.29 -11.52
CA ALA A 183 -16.48 -5.28 -10.50
C ALA A 183 -15.44 -6.27 -11.04
N THR A 184 -14.34 -5.75 -11.56
CA THR A 184 -13.10 -6.50 -11.70
C THR A 184 -12.85 -7.10 -10.34
N LYS A 185 -13.21 -8.38 -10.14
CA LYS A 185 -12.92 -9.09 -8.91
C LYS A 185 -11.42 -8.95 -8.70
N THR A 186 -11.02 -8.20 -7.68
CA THR A 186 -9.63 -8.11 -7.27
C THR A 186 -9.19 -9.51 -6.90
N GLU A 187 -8.51 -10.18 -7.81
CA GLU A 187 -7.92 -11.49 -7.55
C GLU A 187 -6.67 -11.30 -6.71
N TYR A 188 -6.50 -12.09 -5.67
CA TYR A 188 -5.34 -12.09 -4.80
C TYR A 188 -4.51 -13.34 -5.08
N THR A 189 -3.20 -13.18 -5.21
CA THR A 189 -2.26 -14.25 -5.52
C THR A 189 -1.11 -14.30 -4.53
N CYS A 190 -0.61 -15.50 -4.22
CA CYS A 190 0.57 -15.60 -3.37
C CYS A 190 1.83 -15.33 -4.21
N PRO A 191 2.74 -14.44 -3.75
CA PRO A 191 4.00 -14.19 -4.46
C PRO A 191 4.89 -15.44 -4.55
N MET A 192 4.82 -16.35 -3.55
CA MET A 192 5.53 -17.64 -3.57
C MET A 192 4.79 -18.74 -4.32
N HIS A 193 3.45 -18.66 -4.39
CA HIS A 193 2.60 -19.68 -5.00
C HIS A 193 1.59 -19.03 -5.95
N PRO A 194 2.02 -18.59 -7.14
CA PRO A 194 1.15 -17.87 -8.08
C PRO A 194 -0.01 -18.71 -8.63
N GLU A 195 0.06 -20.03 -8.44
CA GLU A 195 -1.02 -21.00 -8.70
C GLU A 195 -2.20 -20.86 -7.73
N ILE A 196 -2.02 -20.15 -6.62
CA ILE A 196 -3.08 -19.86 -5.65
C ILE A 196 -3.65 -18.51 -6.00
N VAL A 197 -4.85 -18.53 -6.54
CA VAL A 197 -5.67 -17.35 -6.80
C VAL A 197 -6.89 -17.42 -5.91
N GLN A 198 -7.12 -16.38 -5.11
CA GLN A 198 -8.31 -16.23 -4.27
C GLN A 198 -9.00 -14.91 -4.62
N ASP A 199 -10.30 -14.82 -4.38
CA ASP A 199 -11.09 -13.60 -4.60
C ASP A 199 -11.19 -12.72 -3.35
N HIS A 200 -10.40 -13.02 -2.32
CA HIS A 200 -10.33 -12.27 -1.07
C HIS A 200 -8.88 -12.12 -0.58
N PRO A 201 -8.57 -11.06 0.19
CA PRO A 201 -7.28 -10.97 0.88
C PRO A 201 -7.19 -12.09 1.93
N GLY A 202 -5.98 -12.60 2.17
CA GLY A 202 -5.82 -13.73 3.06
C GLY A 202 -4.40 -14.28 3.06
N SER A 203 -4.22 -15.43 3.72
CA SER A 203 -2.95 -16.15 3.72
C SER A 203 -2.99 -17.30 2.72
N CYS A 204 -1.89 -17.45 1.98
CA CYS A 204 -1.63 -18.55 1.09
C CYS A 204 -1.77 -19.90 1.81
N PRO A 205 -2.63 -20.82 1.34
CA PRO A 205 -2.80 -22.13 1.96
C PRO A 205 -1.58 -23.05 1.85
N LYS A 206 -0.59 -22.73 0.99
CA LYS A 206 0.64 -23.52 0.86
C LYS A 206 1.80 -23.05 1.73
N CYS A 207 2.05 -21.74 1.83
CA CYS A 207 3.17 -21.20 2.62
C CYS A 207 2.81 -20.21 3.72
N GLY A 208 1.54 -19.81 3.82
CA GLY A 208 1.09 -18.85 4.83
C GLY A 208 1.58 -17.42 4.63
N MET A 209 2.14 -17.07 3.47
CA MET A 209 2.38 -15.68 3.09
C MET A 209 1.07 -14.99 2.72
N ALA A 210 0.96 -13.68 2.94
CA ALA A 210 -0.21 -12.92 2.51
C ALA A 210 -0.38 -12.98 0.98
N LEU A 211 -1.62 -12.93 0.54
CA LEU A 211 -1.98 -12.85 -0.86
C LEU A 211 -2.01 -11.38 -1.30
N GLU A 212 -1.35 -11.08 -2.41
CA GLU A 212 -1.23 -9.74 -2.98
C GLU A 212 -2.26 -9.57 -4.11
N SER A 213 -2.89 -8.40 -4.24
CA SER A 213 -3.86 -8.14 -5.31
C SER A 213 -3.19 -8.14 -6.69
N ARG A 214 -3.86 -8.73 -7.66
CA ARG A 214 -3.46 -8.80 -9.07
C ARG A 214 -3.86 -7.56 -9.88
N SER A 215 -4.77 -6.74 -9.37
CA SER A 215 -5.19 -5.49 -10.01
C SER A 215 -4.27 -4.34 -9.60
N VAL A 216 -3.88 -3.51 -10.58
CA VAL A 216 -2.91 -2.41 -10.40
C VAL A 216 -3.56 -1.17 -9.75
N GLU A 217 -4.87 -1.18 -9.57
CA GLU A 217 -5.65 -0.08 -8.96
C GLU A 217 -5.76 -0.15 -7.43
N ALA A 218 -5.26 -1.21 -6.79
CA ALA A 218 -5.23 -1.22 -5.33
C ALA A 218 -4.23 -0.18 -4.83
N GLU A 219 -4.70 0.71 -3.94
CA GLU A 219 -3.83 1.53 -3.08
C GLU A 219 -2.72 0.66 -2.49
N GLU A 220 -1.53 1.23 -2.25
CA GLU A 220 -0.48 0.49 -1.55
C GLU A 220 -1.00 0.12 -0.15
N ASP A 221 -1.41 -1.13 0.01
CA ASP A 221 -1.89 -1.63 1.30
C ASP A 221 -0.69 -1.81 2.24
N THR A 222 -0.37 -0.75 2.99
CA THR A 222 0.70 -0.76 3.99
C THR A 222 0.32 -1.50 5.26
N SER A 223 -0.91 -2.03 5.37
CA SER A 223 -1.43 -2.61 6.61
C SER A 223 -0.59 -3.80 7.10
N GLU A 224 -0.05 -4.63 6.20
CA GLU A 224 0.80 -5.76 6.59
C GLU A 224 2.18 -5.30 7.07
N LEU A 225 2.77 -4.29 6.42
CA LEU A 225 4.04 -3.70 6.84
C LEU A 225 3.90 -3.07 8.22
N ASP A 226 2.82 -2.34 8.47
CA ASP A 226 2.51 -1.72 9.76
C ASP A 226 2.28 -2.78 10.84
N TYR A 227 1.56 -3.86 10.51
CA TYR A 227 1.36 -5.01 11.37
C TYR A 227 2.69 -5.68 11.78
N MET A 228 3.58 -5.94 10.83
CA MET A 228 4.89 -6.55 11.09
C MET A 228 5.83 -5.60 11.84
N SER A 229 5.84 -4.32 11.46
CA SER A 229 6.65 -3.29 12.10
C SER A 229 6.29 -3.13 13.57
N ARG A 230 4.99 -3.09 13.90
CA ARG A 230 4.51 -3.02 15.28
C ARG A 230 4.93 -4.25 16.09
N ARG A 231 4.81 -5.45 15.53
CA ARG A 231 5.25 -6.69 16.18
C ARG A 231 6.75 -6.72 16.41
N PHE A 232 7.53 -6.32 15.41
CA PHE A 232 8.99 -6.23 15.50
C PHE A 232 9.42 -5.27 16.61
N TRP A 233 8.91 -4.04 16.62
CA TRP A 233 9.34 -3.02 17.60
C TRP A 233 8.95 -3.39 19.03
N ILE A 234 7.73 -3.89 19.25
CA ILE A 234 7.28 -4.35 20.57
C ILE A 234 8.12 -5.55 21.02
N SER A 235 8.33 -6.54 20.14
CA SER A 235 9.12 -7.73 20.46
C SER A 235 10.58 -7.39 20.78
N THR A 236 11.17 -6.46 20.04
CA THR A 236 12.55 -6.01 20.24
C THR A 236 12.70 -5.25 21.55
N TRP A 237 11.75 -4.37 21.88
CA TRP A 237 11.74 -3.65 23.16
C TRP A 237 11.67 -4.58 24.36
N LEU A 238 10.95 -5.70 24.26
CA LEU A 238 10.86 -6.71 25.31
C LEU A 238 12.06 -7.67 25.32
N ALA A 239 12.63 -7.98 24.14
CA ALA A 239 13.79 -8.88 24.02
C ALA A 239 15.10 -8.24 24.52
N ILE A 240 15.30 -6.92 24.32
CA ILE A 240 16.53 -6.23 24.73
C ILE A 240 16.82 -6.37 26.24
N PRO A 241 15.87 -6.10 27.16
CA PRO A 241 16.10 -6.30 28.59
C PRO A 241 16.43 -7.76 28.95
N VAL A 242 15.78 -8.73 28.31
CA VAL A 242 16.04 -10.16 28.54
C VAL A 242 17.46 -10.51 28.08
N PHE A 243 17.87 -10.03 26.90
CA PHE A 243 19.22 -10.22 26.38
C PHE A 243 20.29 -9.59 27.27
N LEU A 244 20.11 -8.34 27.67
CA LEU A 244 21.04 -7.64 28.55
C LEU A 244 21.13 -8.31 29.92
N SER A 245 19.98 -8.75 30.47
CA SER A 245 19.95 -9.57 31.68
C SER A 245 20.80 -10.82 31.47
N ALA A 246 20.47 -11.68 30.49
CA ALA A 246 21.17 -12.92 30.16
C ALA A 246 22.68 -12.75 30.10
N MET A 247 23.15 -11.84 29.25
CA MET A 247 24.58 -11.54 29.09
C MET A 247 25.23 -11.04 30.39
N ALA A 248 24.54 -10.22 31.18
CA ALA A 248 25.07 -9.75 32.46
C ALA A 248 25.28 -10.89 33.49
N ALA A 249 24.45 -11.94 33.48
CA ALA A 249 24.71 -13.11 34.36
C ALA A 249 25.88 -13.96 33.89
N GLU A 250 26.06 -14.11 32.58
CA GLU A 250 27.18 -14.90 32.06
C GLU A 250 28.52 -14.19 32.24
N PHE A 251 28.58 -12.89 31.96
CA PHE A 251 29.81 -12.11 32.10
C PHE A 251 30.10 -11.70 33.54
N TRP A 252 29.07 -11.50 34.37
CA TRP A 252 29.23 -11.01 35.75
C TRP A 252 28.39 -11.78 36.78
N PRO A 253 28.60 -13.11 36.92
CA PRO A 253 27.72 -13.98 37.69
C PRO A 253 27.59 -13.57 39.17
N ASP A 254 28.70 -13.28 39.85
CA ASP A 254 28.68 -12.95 41.28
C ASP A 254 28.09 -11.56 41.55
N GLY A 255 28.32 -10.58 40.67
CA GLY A 255 27.77 -9.24 40.82
C GLY A 255 26.28 -9.18 40.47
N MET A 256 25.83 -9.93 39.48
CA MET A 256 24.39 -9.99 39.18
C MET A 256 23.60 -10.73 40.25
N ALA A 257 24.15 -11.82 40.79
CA ALA A 257 23.51 -12.57 41.87
C ALA A 257 23.35 -11.76 43.17
N GLN A 258 24.21 -10.75 43.38
CA GLN A 258 24.07 -9.80 44.50
C GLN A 258 23.03 -8.70 44.24
N LEU A 259 22.80 -8.35 42.97
CA LEU A 259 21.84 -7.32 42.58
C LEU A 259 20.40 -7.86 42.56
N ILE A 260 20.20 -9.05 41.98
CA ILE A 260 18.88 -9.68 41.82
C ILE A 260 19.01 -11.17 42.14
N ASP A 261 18.09 -11.67 42.96
CA ASP A 261 17.99 -13.10 43.24
C ASP A 261 17.85 -13.90 41.93
N PRO A 262 18.66 -14.95 41.70
CA PRO A 262 18.64 -15.73 40.46
C PRO A 262 17.26 -16.28 40.07
N ASN A 263 16.43 -16.66 41.05
CA ASN A 263 15.07 -17.13 40.75
C ASN A 263 14.17 -15.98 40.29
N LEU A 264 14.18 -14.85 41.02
CA LEU A 264 13.40 -13.66 40.65
C LEU A 264 13.77 -13.18 39.23
N ARG A 265 15.05 -13.22 38.90
CA ARG A 265 15.56 -12.86 37.57
C ARG A 265 14.99 -13.78 36.48
N GLN A 266 14.99 -15.10 36.66
CA GLN A 266 14.40 -16.02 35.68
C GLN A 266 12.90 -15.79 35.49
N TRP A 267 12.19 -15.46 36.56
CA TRP A 267 10.78 -15.05 36.49
C TRP A 267 10.59 -13.77 35.67
N LEU A 268 11.45 -12.77 35.86
CA LEU A 268 11.42 -11.54 35.06
C LEU A 268 11.71 -11.81 33.58
N GLU A 269 12.72 -12.63 33.28
CA GLU A 269 13.05 -13.05 31.92
C GLU A 269 11.87 -13.81 31.28
N MET A 270 11.23 -14.72 32.01
CA MET A 270 10.05 -15.43 31.55
C MET A 270 8.88 -14.49 31.23
N ILE A 271 8.57 -13.54 32.12
CA ILE A 271 7.46 -12.60 31.94
C ILE A 271 7.68 -11.71 30.71
N LEU A 272 8.92 -11.27 30.46
CA LEU A 272 9.25 -10.43 29.31
C LEU A 272 9.34 -11.23 28.00
N ALA A 273 9.92 -12.43 28.02
CA ALA A 273 10.09 -13.26 26.83
C ALA A 273 8.77 -13.90 26.36
N THR A 274 7.85 -14.19 27.27
CA THR A 274 6.59 -14.90 26.94
C THR A 274 5.71 -14.14 25.93
N PRO A 275 5.44 -12.82 26.08
CA PRO A 275 4.73 -12.05 25.06
C PRO A 275 5.47 -12.02 23.72
N VAL A 276 6.81 -11.95 23.73
CA VAL A 276 7.61 -11.98 22.50
C VAL A 276 7.37 -13.28 21.76
N VAL A 277 7.54 -14.41 22.46
CA VAL A 277 7.45 -15.74 21.86
C VAL A 277 6.01 -16.06 21.45
N ILE A 278 5.02 -15.84 22.32
CA ILE A 278 3.63 -16.23 22.06
C ILE A 278 2.96 -15.25 21.08
N TRP A 279 2.97 -13.95 21.37
CA TRP A 279 2.26 -12.96 20.57
C TRP A 279 3.08 -12.51 19.35
N GLY A 280 4.36 -12.18 19.54
CA GLY A 280 5.26 -11.81 18.45
C GLY A 280 5.50 -12.98 17.49
N GLY A 281 5.78 -14.16 18.03
CA GLY A 281 6.01 -15.40 17.29
C GLY A 281 4.75 -16.10 16.78
N TRP A 282 3.54 -15.63 17.10
CA TRP A 282 2.28 -16.30 16.72
C TRP A 282 2.21 -16.66 15.23
N ILE A 283 2.68 -15.75 14.36
CA ILE A 283 2.64 -15.98 12.92
C ILE A 283 3.57 -17.11 12.49
N PHE A 284 4.70 -17.29 13.17
CA PHE A 284 5.63 -18.37 12.90
C PHE A 284 5.04 -19.72 13.28
N TYR A 285 4.27 -19.79 14.37
CA TYR A 285 3.57 -21.01 14.77
C TYR A 285 2.46 -21.38 13.79
N VAL A 286 1.67 -20.41 13.32
CA VAL A 286 0.65 -20.65 12.29
C VAL A 286 1.30 -21.18 11.01
N ARG A 287 2.40 -20.55 10.55
CA ARG A 287 3.14 -20.99 9.36
C ARG A 287 3.83 -22.34 9.56
N CYS A 288 4.37 -22.61 10.74
CA CYS A 288 4.94 -23.90 11.11
C CYS A 288 3.87 -25.01 11.01
N TRP A 289 2.68 -24.78 11.58
CA TRP A 289 1.58 -25.73 11.51
C TRP A 289 1.13 -25.99 10.07
N GLN A 290 0.95 -24.93 9.28
CA GLN A 290 0.62 -25.05 7.85
C GLN A 290 1.69 -25.83 7.07
N SER A 291 2.97 -25.57 7.34
CA SER A 291 4.09 -26.29 6.73
C SER A 291 4.07 -27.78 7.04
N LEU A 292 3.78 -28.16 8.29
CA LEU A 292 3.63 -29.56 8.69
C LEU A 292 2.44 -30.24 8.01
N VAL A 293 1.29 -29.56 7.95
CA VAL A 293 0.06 -30.08 7.31
C VAL A 293 0.26 -30.27 5.81
N THR A 294 0.88 -29.30 5.14
CA THR A 294 1.11 -29.33 3.68
C THR A 294 2.32 -30.19 3.27
N ARG A 295 3.11 -30.69 4.23
CA ARG A 295 4.38 -31.43 4.04
C ARG A 295 5.46 -30.67 3.26
N ASN A 296 5.31 -29.36 3.11
CA ASN A 296 6.33 -28.48 2.53
C ASN A 296 7.14 -27.84 3.66
N LEU A 297 8.12 -28.58 4.16
CA LEU A 297 8.98 -28.17 5.26
C LEU A 297 9.79 -26.92 4.87
N ASN A 298 9.74 -25.90 5.71
CA ASN A 298 10.36 -24.60 5.43
C ASN A 298 11.04 -24.02 6.68
N MET A 299 11.64 -22.83 6.54
CA MET A 299 12.33 -22.15 7.63
C MET A 299 11.43 -21.93 8.87
N PHE A 300 10.13 -21.68 8.69
CA PHE A 300 9.21 -21.48 9.81
C PHE A 300 8.97 -22.76 10.60
N THR A 301 9.14 -23.95 10.00
CA THR A 301 9.08 -25.22 10.73
C THR A 301 10.21 -25.32 11.76
N LEU A 302 11.45 -25.00 11.36
CA LEU A 302 12.60 -24.99 12.28
C LEU A 302 12.44 -23.96 13.38
N ILE A 303 12.05 -22.72 13.01
CA ILE A 303 11.85 -21.64 13.99
C ILE A 303 10.75 -22.01 14.97
N GLY A 304 9.58 -22.46 14.48
CA GLY A 304 8.44 -22.78 15.32
C GLY A 304 8.74 -23.93 16.29
N ILE A 305 9.41 -25.00 15.83
CA ILE A 305 9.76 -26.12 16.70
C ILE A 305 10.90 -25.73 17.66
N GLY A 306 11.96 -25.09 17.16
CA GLY A 306 13.13 -24.71 17.97
C GLY A 306 12.79 -23.70 19.06
N VAL A 307 12.15 -22.59 18.70
CA VAL A 307 11.72 -21.55 19.65
C VAL A 307 10.67 -22.11 20.61
N GLY A 308 9.71 -22.89 20.10
CA GLY A 308 8.66 -23.51 20.92
C GLY A 308 9.23 -24.45 21.98
N ILE A 309 10.08 -25.41 21.60
CA ILE A 309 10.67 -26.36 22.55
C ILE A 309 11.58 -25.65 23.55
N ALA A 310 12.43 -24.71 23.10
CA ALA A 310 13.33 -23.99 23.98
C ALA A 310 12.58 -23.12 25.00
N TRP A 311 11.47 -22.49 24.60
CA TRP A 311 10.62 -21.73 25.50
C TRP A 311 9.91 -22.65 26.49
N ILE A 312 9.33 -23.77 26.05
CA ILE A 312 8.69 -24.75 26.94
C ILE A 312 9.69 -25.30 27.97
N TYR A 313 10.89 -25.69 27.53
CA TYR A 313 11.97 -26.13 28.42
C TYR A 313 12.30 -25.08 29.48
N SER A 314 12.41 -23.81 29.06
CA SER A 314 12.72 -22.70 29.96
C SER A 314 11.60 -22.45 30.98
N VAL A 315 10.33 -22.51 30.55
CA VAL A 315 9.17 -22.40 31.44
C VAL A 315 9.13 -23.54 32.46
N ILE A 316 9.36 -24.78 32.04
CA ILE A 316 9.40 -25.93 32.96
C ILE A 316 10.56 -25.78 33.94
N GLY A 317 11.73 -25.33 33.47
CA GLY A 317 12.89 -25.07 34.32
C GLY A 317 12.64 -24.00 35.39
N THR A 318 11.93 -22.92 35.05
CA THR A 318 11.63 -21.84 36.00
C THR A 318 10.48 -22.17 36.95
N VAL A 319 9.41 -22.82 36.46
CA VAL A 319 8.20 -23.09 37.27
C VAL A 319 8.32 -24.37 38.09
N PHE A 320 8.97 -25.41 37.54
CA PHE A 320 9.09 -26.73 38.17
C PHE A 320 10.55 -27.20 38.26
N PRO A 321 11.42 -26.48 38.98
CA PRO A 321 12.85 -26.81 39.02
C PRO A 321 13.13 -28.19 39.66
N GLY A 322 12.23 -28.69 40.50
CA GLY A 322 12.38 -30.00 41.15
C GLY A 322 12.25 -31.22 40.22
N ILE A 323 11.85 -31.03 38.96
CA ILE A 323 11.84 -32.12 37.96
C ILE A 323 13.27 -32.42 37.47
N PHE A 324 14.17 -31.45 37.57
CA PHE A 324 15.53 -31.59 37.07
C PHE A 324 16.48 -32.09 38.16
N PRO A 325 17.44 -32.97 37.82
CA PRO A 325 18.44 -33.42 38.78
C PRO A 325 19.36 -32.27 39.22
N VAL A 326 19.85 -32.36 40.45
CA VAL A 326 20.70 -31.33 41.08
C VAL A 326 21.98 -31.06 40.27
N SER A 327 22.46 -32.03 39.49
CA SER A 327 23.63 -31.90 38.61
C SER A 327 23.43 -30.98 37.41
N VAL A 328 22.18 -30.62 37.06
CA VAL A 328 21.87 -29.69 35.95
C VAL A 328 21.82 -28.24 36.43
N LEU A 329 21.81 -28.02 37.75
CA LEU A 329 21.78 -26.68 38.32
C LEU A 329 23.11 -25.98 38.08
N ASN A 330 23.03 -24.70 37.71
CA ASN A 330 24.21 -23.84 37.63
C ASN A 330 24.81 -23.60 39.02
N LYS A 331 26.01 -23.01 39.07
CA LYS A 331 26.72 -22.65 40.32
C LYS A 331 25.87 -21.83 41.31
N VAL A 332 24.83 -21.17 40.80
CA VAL A 332 23.92 -20.31 41.57
C VAL A 332 22.59 -21.01 41.93
N GLY A 333 22.49 -22.32 41.74
CA GLY A 333 21.36 -23.14 42.20
C GLY A 333 20.08 -23.02 41.36
N VAL A 334 20.18 -22.59 40.10
CA VAL A 334 19.06 -22.46 39.16
C VAL A 334 19.32 -23.22 37.87
N ILE A 335 18.27 -23.63 37.18
CA ILE A 335 18.37 -24.35 35.89
C ILE A 335 18.73 -23.34 34.79
N PRO A 336 19.69 -23.62 33.90
CA PRO A 336 19.92 -22.78 32.72
C PRO A 336 18.65 -22.66 31.87
N VAL A 337 18.25 -21.43 31.57
CA VAL A 337 17.07 -21.13 30.74
C VAL A 337 17.48 -20.43 29.44
N TYR A 338 16.64 -20.54 28.42
CA TYR A 338 16.88 -20.03 27.06
C TYR A 338 15.85 -18.95 26.66
N PHE A 339 15.34 -18.18 27.62
CA PHE A 339 14.40 -17.08 27.36
C PHE A 339 15.01 -15.99 26.47
N GLU A 340 16.30 -15.70 26.65
CA GLU A 340 17.04 -14.78 25.79
C GLU A 340 17.06 -15.28 24.33
N ALA A 341 17.54 -16.50 24.11
CA ALA A 341 17.68 -17.05 22.77
C ALA A 341 16.34 -17.06 22.04
N THR A 342 15.27 -17.49 22.70
CA THR A 342 13.92 -17.52 22.10
C THR A 342 13.37 -16.14 21.79
N ALA A 343 13.55 -15.15 22.68
CA ALA A 343 13.11 -13.78 22.45
C ALA A 343 13.90 -13.09 21.33
N VAL A 344 15.22 -13.23 21.32
CA VAL A 344 16.13 -12.62 20.34
C VAL A 344 15.90 -13.23 18.96
N ILE A 345 15.81 -14.56 18.85
CA ILE A 345 15.52 -15.23 17.57
C ILE A 345 14.19 -14.74 17.00
N THR A 346 13.14 -14.67 17.83
CA THR A 346 11.82 -14.19 17.39
C THR A 346 11.90 -12.75 16.89
N ALA A 347 12.61 -11.86 17.60
CA ALA A 347 12.78 -10.47 17.20
C ALA A 347 13.57 -10.32 15.88
N LEU A 348 14.66 -11.07 15.70
CA LEU A 348 15.46 -11.03 14.48
C LEU A 348 14.71 -11.59 13.26
N VAL A 349 13.90 -12.63 13.44
CA VAL A 349 13.06 -13.16 12.36
C VAL A 349 11.99 -12.12 11.97
N LEU A 350 11.36 -11.46 12.95
CA LEU A 350 10.41 -10.36 12.69
C LEU A 350 11.08 -9.19 11.96
N LEU A 351 12.31 -8.84 12.32
CA LEU A 351 13.09 -7.82 11.60
C LEU A 351 13.28 -8.20 10.14
N GLY A 352 13.65 -9.46 9.89
CA GLY A 352 13.81 -9.99 8.54
C GLY A 352 12.54 -9.80 7.70
N GLN A 353 11.40 -10.25 8.23
CA GLN A 353 10.11 -10.12 7.55
C GLN A 353 9.70 -8.65 7.33
N MET A 354 9.97 -7.77 8.31
CA MET A 354 9.73 -6.33 8.16
C MET A 354 10.59 -5.72 7.04
N LEU A 355 11.89 -6.05 7.00
CA LEU A 355 12.80 -5.56 5.97
C LEU A 355 12.39 -6.09 4.59
N GLU A 356 11.93 -7.34 4.51
CA GLU A 356 11.42 -7.96 3.28
C GLU A 356 10.17 -7.26 2.76
N LEU A 357 9.19 -6.95 3.62
CA LEU A 357 7.98 -6.24 3.22
C LEU A 357 8.27 -4.79 2.82
N ARG A 358 9.12 -4.10 3.59
CA ARG A 358 9.54 -2.72 3.29
C ARG A 358 10.31 -2.64 1.99
N ALA A 359 11.08 -3.67 1.69
CA ALA A 359 11.73 -3.83 0.42
C ALA A 359 10.69 -3.91 -0.71
N ARG A 360 9.73 -4.83 -0.62
CA ARG A 360 8.75 -5.03 -1.71
C ARG A 360 7.92 -3.79 -2.04
N SER A 361 7.47 -3.04 -1.04
CA SER A 361 6.55 -1.90 -1.27
C SER A 361 7.14 -0.77 -2.13
N GLN A 362 8.47 -0.54 -2.11
CA GLN A 362 9.10 0.56 -2.85
C GLN A 362 9.11 0.40 -4.39
N THR A 363 8.81 -0.80 -4.91
CA THR A 363 8.98 -1.10 -6.34
C THR A 363 7.73 -0.74 -7.18
N ASN A 364 6.56 -0.63 -6.56
CA ASN A 364 5.29 -0.40 -7.26
C ASN A 364 5.09 1.03 -7.79
N VAL A 365 5.93 1.99 -7.39
CA VAL A 365 5.81 3.40 -7.77
C VAL A 365 6.12 3.63 -9.26
N ALA A 366 7.05 2.87 -9.85
CA ALA A 366 7.49 3.08 -11.23
C ALA A 366 6.47 2.63 -12.29
N ILE A 367 5.65 1.63 -11.99
CA ILE A 367 4.63 1.09 -12.93
C ILE A 367 3.38 1.99 -12.95
N LYS A 368 3.01 2.59 -11.80
CA LYS A 368 1.88 3.54 -11.71
C LYS A 368 2.03 4.75 -12.63
N MET A 369 3.26 5.18 -12.91
CA MET A 369 3.53 6.28 -13.85
C MET A 369 3.13 5.96 -15.30
N LEU A 370 3.10 4.69 -15.69
CA LEU A 370 2.68 4.27 -17.04
C LEU A 370 1.15 4.20 -17.18
N LEU A 371 0.43 3.89 -16.09
CA LEU A 371 -1.04 3.83 -16.09
C LEU A 371 -1.71 5.21 -16.04
N GLY A 372 -0.98 6.25 -15.62
CA GLY A 372 -1.43 7.64 -15.70
C GLY A 372 -1.51 8.20 -17.12
N LEU A 373 -1.20 7.40 -18.15
CA LEU A 373 -1.20 7.82 -19.54
C LEU A 373 -2.56 7.63 -20.25
N ALA A 374 -3.50 6.85 -19.72
CA ALA A 374 -4.84 6.76 -20.30
C ALA A 374 -5.68 7.99 -19.92
N PRO A 375 -6.39 8.63 -20.87
CA PRO A 375 -7.33 9.71 -20.54
C PRO A 375 -8.46 9.16 -19.66
N LYS A 376 -8.89 9.91 -18.65
CA LYS A 376 -9.99 9.50 -17.74
C LYS A 376 -11.38 9.83 -18.27
N THR A 377 -11.45 10.74 -19.23
CA THR A 377 -12.68 11.28 -19.80
C THR A 377 -12.58 11.32 -21.32
N ALA A 378 -13.71 11.14 -21.97
CA ALA A 378 -13.89 11.33 -23.41
C ALA A 378 -15.01 12.33 -23.66
N ARG A 379 -14.90 13.11 -24.74
CA ARG A 379 -15.92 14.10 -25.10
C ARG A 379 -16.87 13.52 -26.13
N ILE A 380 -18.10 13.22 -25.72
CA ILE A 380 -19.14 12.72 -26.62
C ILE A 380 -19.85 13.89 -27.31
N VAL A 381 -20.20 13.69 -28.57
CA VAL A 381 -21.07 14.58 -29.35
C VAL A 381 -22.43 13.89 -29.47
N ARG A 382 -23.45 14.49 -28.87
CA ARG A 382 -24.83 14.00 -28.90
C ARG A 382 -25.48 14.32 -30.26
N ASP A 383 -26.62 13.68 -30.53
CA ASP A 383 -27.35 13.84 -31.80
C ASP A 383 -27.87 15.28 -32.02
N ASP A 384 -28.01 16.07 -30.96
CA ASP A 384 -28.38 17.50 -30.99
C ASP A 384 -27.18 18.44 -31.23
N GLY A 385 -25.98 17.88 -31.38
CA GLY A 385 -24.73 18.62 -31.55
C GLY A 385 -24.10 19.11 -30.24
N ALA A 386 -24.68 18.81 -29.07
CA ALA A 386 -24.10 19.17 -27.79
C ALA A 386 -22.86 18.31 -27.48
N GLU A 387 -21.84 18.95 -26.89
CA GLU A 387 -20.62 18.31 -26.41
C GLU A 387 -20.68 18.11 -24.88
N GLU A 388 -20.41 16.89 -24.42
CA GLU A 388 -20.35 16.56 -23.00
C GLU A 388 -19.10 15.72 -22.71
N ASP A 389 -18.39 16.01 -21.61
CA ASP A 389 -17.30 15.16 -21.15
C ASP A 389 -17.88 14.03 -20.28
N ILE A 390 -17.72 12.78 -20.74
CA ILE A 390 -18.16 11.59 -20.04
C ILE A 390 -16.94 10.78 -19.54
N PRO A 391 -17.05 10.08 -18.39
CA PRO A 391 -16.05 9.10 -17.98
C PRO A 391 -15.82 8.04 -19.06
N MET A 392 -14.58 7.57 -19.20
CA MET A 392 -14.20 6.53 -20.17
C MET A 392 -15.04 5.25 -20.06
N GLU A 393 -15.50 4.91 -18.85
CA GLU A 393 -16.35 3.75 -18.56
C GLU A 393 -17.75 3.83 -19.19
N HIS A 394 -18.22 5.05 -19.49
CA HIS A 394 -19.53 5.28 -20.09
C HIS A 394 -19.49 5.33 -21.62
N VAL A 395 -18.30 5.29 -22.23
CA VAL A 395 -18.13 5.30 -23.69
C VAL A 395 -18.56 3.95 -24.25
N LYS A 396 -19.47 3.96 -25.21
CA LYS A 396 -20.00 2.77 -25.87
C LYS A 396 -19.55 2.68 -27.32
N VAL A 397 -19.54 1.47 -27.85
CA VAL A 397 -19.33 1.23 -29.27
C VAL A 397 -20.42 1.95 -30.07
N GLY A 398 -20.00 2.72 -31.06
CA GLY A 398 -20.88 3.54 -31.91
C GLY A 398 -20.97 5.00 -31.49
N ASP A 399 -20.51 5.39 -30.30
CA ASP A 399 -20.50 6.78 -29.84
C ASP A 399 -19.62 7.64 -30.75
N ILE A 400 -20.05 8.88 -30.99
CA ILE A 400 -19.30 9.89 -31.73
C ILE A 400 -18.55 10.75 -30.73
N LEU A 401 -17.23 10.74 -30.81
CA LEU A 401 -16.34 11.41 -29.88
C LEU A 401 -15.57 12.53 -30.59
N ARG A 402 -15.47 13.69 -29.95
CA ARG A 402 -14.62 14.80 -30.40
C ARG A 402 -13.23 14.63 -29.82
N VAL A 403 -12.21 14.68 -30.67
CA VAL A 403 -10.79 14.72 -30.26
C VAL A 403 -10.18 16.03 -30.73
N ARG A 404 -9.72 16.86 -29.78
CA ARG A 404 -9.13 18.18 -30.08
C ARG A 404 -7.63 18.07 -30.33
N PRO A 405 -7.01 19.12 -30.89
CA PRO A 405 -5.56 19.18 -31.05
C PRO A 405 -4.83 18.97 -29.72
N GLY A 406 -3.84 18.07 -29.70
CA GLY A 406 -3.07 17.70 -28.50
C GLY A 406 -3.78 16.76 -27.52
N GLU A 407 -5.04 16.38 -27.76
CA GLU A 407 -5.73 15.39 -26.93
C GLU A 407 -5.33 13.97 -27.28
N LYS A 408 -5.43 13.08 -26.29
CA LYS A 408 -5.29 11.65 -26.54
C LYS A 408 -6.56 11.09 -27.13
N ILE A 409 -6.41 10.20 -28.10
CA ILE A 409 -7.53 9.44 -28.65
C ILE A 409 -8.08 8.52 -27.54
N PRO A 410 -9.36 8.62 -27.16
CA PRO A 410 -9.88 7.93 -25.98
C PRO A 410 -9.96 6.41 -26.15
N VAL A 411 -10.44 5.94 -27.29
CA VAL A 411 -10.71 4.53 -27.59
C VAL A 411 -10.29 4.20 -29.02
N ASP A 412 -10.29 2.93 -29.40
CA ASP A 412 -10.07 2.56 -30.81
C ASP A 412 -11.32 2.86 -31.63
N GLY A 413 -11.14 3.41 -32.82
CA GLY A 413 -12.27 3.81 -33.66
C GLY A 413 -11.85 4.21 -35.07
N THR A 414 -12.77 4.88 -35.76
CA THR A 414 -12.58 5.34 -37.15
C THR A 414 -12.95 6.81 -37.28
N VAL A 415 -12.18 7.58 -38.05
CA VAL A 415 -12.47 8.99 -38.32
C VAL A 415 -13.77 9.10 -39.12
N GLN A 416 -14.71 9.89 -38.63
CA GLN A 416 -15.94 10.23 -39.34
C GLN A 416 -15.79 11.57 -40.08
N GLU A 417 -15.25 12.59 -39.40
CA GLU A 417 -15.04 13.93 -39.98
C GLU A 417 -13.77 14.57 -39.42
N GLY A 418 -13.18 15.48 -40.19
CA GLY A 418 -11.93 16.16 -39.85
C GLY A 418 -10.69 15.48 -40.45
N GLU A 419 -9.58 16.17 -40.34
CA GLU A 419 -8.26 15.72 -40.79
C GLU A 419 -7.21 16.19 -39.78
N SER A 420 -6.29 15.29 -39.43
CA SER A 420 -5.20 15.59 -38.49
C SER A 420 -4.07 14.58 -38.64
N ASN A 421 -2.89 14.94 -38.13
CA ASN A 421 -1.77 14.02 -38.00
C ASN A 421 -1.77 13.43 -36.59
N VAL A 422 -1.74 12.10 -36.47
CA VAL A 422 -1.78 11.39 -35.19
C VAL A 422 -0.41 10.77 -34.91
N ASP A 423 0.14 11.06 -33.73
CA ASP A 423 1.37 10.48 -33.24
C ASP A 423 1.09 9.11 -32.62
N GLU A 424 1.44 8.07 -33.37
CA GLU A 424 1.30 6.67 -32.96
C GLU A 424 2.61 6.07 -32.41
N SER A 425 3.66 6.88 -32.19
CA SER A 425 5.01 6.43 -31.80
C SER A 425 5.02 5.58 -30.53
N MET A 426 4.11 5.84 -29.60
CA MET A 426 3.98 5.09 -28.34
C MET A 426 3.49 3.64 -28.53
N VAL A 427 2.85 3.33 -29.67
CA VAL A 427 2.28 2.00 -29.96
C VAL A 427 3.02 1.33 -31.11
N THR A 428 3.28 2.04 -32.21
CA THR A 428 3.92 1.49 -33.41
C THR A 428 5.44 1.60 -33.39
N GLY A 429 5.99 2.53 -32.59
CA GLY A 429 7.42 2.85 -32.58
C GLY A 429 7.86 3.73 -33.76
N GLU A 430 6.96 4.14 -34.64
CA GLU A 430 7.28 5.01 -35.77
C GLU A 430 7.26 6.50 -35.34
N PRO A 431 8.35 7.26 -35.52
CA PRO A 431 8.47 8.62 -35.00
C PRO A 431 7.74 9.68 -35.84
N ILE A 432 7.27 9.33 -37.04
CA ILE A 432 6.59 10.26 -37.94
C ILE A 432 5.07 10.12 -37.72
N PRO A 433 4.37 11.20 -37.35
CA PRO A 433 2.92 11.18 -37.23
C PRO A 433 2.25 10.75 -38.55
N THR A 434 1.19 9.95 -38.43
CA THR A 434 0.44 9.45 -39.59
C THR A 434 -0.77 10.33 -39.87
N GLU A 435 -1.00 10.63 -41.14
CA GLU A 435 -2.13 11.45 -41.57
C GLU A 435 -3.44 10.64 -41.47
N LYS A 436 -4.47 11.21 -40.86
CA LYS A 436 -5.77 10.58 -40.64
C LYS A 436 -6.87 11.41 -41.29
N THR A 437 -7.57 10.79 -42.23
CA THR A 437 -8.71 11.36 -42.98
C THR A 437 -9.97 10.52 -42.75
N PRO A 438 -11.17 10.97 -43.16
CA PRO A 438 -12.41 10.22 -42.96
C PRO A 438 -12.33 8.78 -43.50
N GLY A 439 -12.64 7.80 -42.65
CA GLY A 439 -12.53 6.37 -42.93
C GLY A 439 -11.24 5.70 -42.43
N GLU A 440 -10.23 6.48 -42.02
CA GLU A 440 -9.00 5.94 -41.42
C GLU A 440 -9.19 5.51 -39.97
N LYS A 441 -8.42 4.49 -39.56
CA LYS A 441 -8.48 3.95 -38.20
C LYS A 441 -7.65 4.77 -37.22
N LEU A 442 -8.19 4.89 -36.01
CA LEU A 442 -7.57 5.54 -34.86
C LEU A 442 -7.32 4.51 -33.76
N ILE A 443 -6.14 4.58 -33.16
CA ILE A 443 -5.72 3.72 -32.05
C ILE A 443 -5.83 4.52 -30.75
N GLY A 444 -6.46 3.94 -29.72
CA GLY A 444 -6.60 4.56 -28.41
C GLY A 444 -5.24 4.87 -27.75
N ALA A 445 -5.22 5.91 -26.92
CA ALA A 445 -4.06 6.48 -26.23
C ALA A 445 -2.95 7.10 -27.11
N THR A 446 -3.10 7.09 -28.44
CA THR A 446 -2.24 7.89 -29.34
C THR A 446 -2.59 9.39 -29.23
N ILE A 447 -1.68 10.26 -29.66
CA ILE A 447 -1.83 11.72 -29.47
C ILE A 447 -2.29 12.34 -30.78
N ASN A 448 -3.42 13.01 -30.74
CA ASN A 448 -3.87 13.82 -31.87
C ASN A 448 -3.01 15.07 -32.01
N GLY A 449 -2.55 15.37 -33.22
CA GLY A 449 -1.70 16.51 -33.53
C GLY A 449 -2.47 17.82 -33.56
N THR A 450 -2.51 18.47 -34.72
CA THR A 450 -2.98 19.86 -34.85
C THR A 450 -4.44 20.02 -35.28
N GLY A 451 -5.06 19.00 -35.86
CA GLY A 451 -6.45 19.03 -36.33
C GLY A 451 -7.47 18.58 -35.28
N SER A 452 -8.75 18.89 -35.50
CA SER A 452 -9.84 18.33 -34.70
C SER A 452 -10.47 17.16 -35.45
N LEU A 453 -10.73 16.06 -34.76
CA LEU A 453 -11.34 14.86 -35.32
C LEU A 453 -12.69 14.59 -34.65
N LEU A 454 -13.65 14.15 -35.46
CA LEU A 454 -14.85 13.44 -34.99
C LEU A 454 -14.63 11.97 -35.31
N MET A 455 -14.62 11.14 -34.29
CA MET A 455 -14.39 9.71 -34.43
C MET A 455 -15.60 8.90 -33.95
N ARG A 456 -15.82 7.75 -34.58
CA ARG A 456 -16.77 6.74 -34.12
C ARG A 456 -16.03 5.68 -33.32
N ALA A 457 -16.45 5.43 -32.08
CA ALA A 457 -15.89 4.38 -31.23
C ALA A 457 -16.22 2.98 -31.81
N GLU A 458 -15.19 2.14 -32.02
CA GLU A 458 -15.37 0.76 -32.50
C GLU A 458 -15.06 -0.27 -31.42
N LYS A 459 -14.01 -0.05 -30.62
CA LYS A 459 -13.65 -0.93 -29.51
C LYS A 459 -13.41 -0.11 -28.26
N VAL A 460 -14.00 -0.53 -27.15
CA VAL A 460 -13.94 0.18 -25.86
C VAL A 460 -13.50 -0.77 -24.75
N GLY A 461 -12.96 -0.24 -23.66
CA GLY A 461 -12.53 -1.04 -22.51
C GLY A 461 -11.48 -2.09 -22.86
N SER A 462 -11.73 -3.34 -22.47
CA SER A 462 -10.83 -4.50 -22.67
C SER A 462 -10.59 -4.87 -24.13
N ASP A 463 -11.45 -4.44 -25.04
CA ASP A 463 -11.35 -4.78 -26.46
C ASP A 463 -10.40 -3.86 -27.24
N THR A 464 -9.93 -2.77 -26.61
CA THR A 464 -8.95 -1.86 -27.21
C THR A 464 -7.59 -2.54 -27.41
N LEU A 465 -6.87 -2.14 -28.45
CA LEU A 465 -5.55 -2.67 -28.78
C LEU A 465 -4.57 -2.47 -27.62
N LEU A 466 -4.61 -1.31 -26.95
CA LEU A 466 -3.79 -1.07 -25.76
C LEU A 466 -4.14 -2.02 -24.61
N ALA A 467 -5.43 -2.24 -24.31
CA ALA A 467 -5.84 -3.18 -23.27
C ALA A 467 -5.41 -4.61 -23.58
N GLN A 468 -5.47 -5.04 -24.85
CA GLN A 468 -4.96 -6.34 -25.29
C GLN A 468 -3.44 -6.45 -25.15
N ILE A 469 -2.68 -5.42 -25.50
CA ILE A 469 -1.22 -5.37 -25.27
C ILE A 469 -0.93 -5.48 -23.77
N VAL A 470 -1.62 -4.70 -22.94
CA VAL A 470 -1.47 -4.74 -21.47
C VAL A 470 -1.80 -6.13 -20.94
N GLN A 471 -2.88 -6.76 -21.41
CA GLN A 471 -3.26 -8.11 -20.99
C GLN A 471 -2.23 -9.16 -21.42
N MET A 472 -1.75 -9.12 -22.66
CA MET A 472 -0.70 -10.03 -23.14
C MET A 472 0.62 -9.84 -22.38
N VAL A 473 1.00 -8.60 -22.08
CA VAL A 473 2.18 -8.30 -21.25
C VAL A 473 1.97 -8.79 -19.81
N ALA A 474 0.78 -8.58 -19.24
CA ALA A 474 0.45 -9.07 -17.92
C ALA A 474 0.47 -10.62 -17.88
N GLU A 475 -0.04 -11.30 -18.91
CA GLU A 475 0.03 -12.75 -19.06
C GLU A 475 1.47 -13.25 -19.23
N ALA A 476 2.29 -12.55 -20.02
CA ALA A 476 3.70 -12.87 -20.20
C ALA A 476 4.53 -12.63 -18.92
N GLN A 477 4.21 -11.60 -18.12
CA GLN A 477 4.80 -11.37 -16.80
C GLN A 477 4.34 -12.42 -15.77
N ARG A 478 3.24 -13.14 -16.01
CA ARG A 478 2.74 -14.22 -15.15
C ARG A 478 3.43 -15.57 -15.42
N THR A 479 4.17 -15.72 -16.51
CA THR A 479 4.99 -16.92 -16.76
C THR A 479 6.30 -16.91 -15.96
N ARG A 480 6.53 -18.00 -15.22
CA ARG A 480 7.46 -18.10 -14.08
C ARG A 480 8.94 -17.88 -14.39
N ALA A 481 9.62 -17.34 -13.38
CA ALA A 481 11.05 -17.50 -13.12
C ALA A 481 11.33 -18.48 -11.96
N PRO A 482 12.40 -19.30 -12.00
CA PRO A 482 12.51 -20.52 -11.20
C PRO A 482 13.36 -20.42 -9.93
N ILE A 483 13.87 -19.26 -9.51
CA ILE A 483 14.95 -19.23 -8.49
C ILE A 483 14.49 -19.15 -7.03
N GLN A 484 13.23 -18.81 -6.77
CA GLN A 484 12.63 -18.96 -5.44
C GLN A 484 12.67 -20.44 -5.00
N LYS A 485 12.73 -21.37 -5.98
CA LYS A 485 13.02 -22.78 -5.75
C LYS A 485 14.37 -23.02 -5.10
N LEU A 486 15.42 -22.22 -5.26
CA LEU A 486 16.74 -22.60 -4.76
C LEU A 486 16.80 -22.52 -3.23
N VAL A 487 16.25 -21.46 -2.64
CA VAL A 487 16.12 -21.34 -1.17
C VAL A 487 15.12 -22.37 -0.63
N ASP A 488 13.98 -22.57 -1.31
CA ASP A 488 12.97 -23.54 -0.90
C ASP A 488 13.46 -24.99 -1.03
N VAL A 489 14.28 -25.30 -2.04
CA VAL A 489 14.91 -26.61 -2.24
C VAL A 489 15.98 -26.83 -1.18
N VAL A 490 16.83 -25.84 -0.91
CA VAL A 490 17.82 -25.93 0.17
C VAL A 490 17.11 -26.14 1.50
N ALA A 491 16.07 -25.37 1.82
CA ALA A 491 15.27 -25.54 3.04
C ALA A 491 14.59 -26.92 3.09
N GLY A 492 14.06 -27.40 1.95
CA GLY A 492 13.42 -28.71 1.85
C GLY A 492 14.33 -29.90 2.15
N TYR A 493 15.65 -29.79 1.89
CA TYR A 493 16.63 -30.81 2.28
C TYR A 493 17.27 -30.53 3.65
N PHE A 494 17.53 -29.26 3.96
CA PHE A 494 18.22 -28.83 5.16
C PHE A 494 17.38 -29.06 6.42
N VAL A 495 16.08 -28.74 6.38
CA VAL A 495 15.18 -28.91 7.53
C VAL A 495 15.10 -30.38 7.97
N PRO A 496 14.79 -31.37 7.09
CA PRO A 496 14.82 -32.78 7.48
C PRO A 496 16.18 -33.25 8.00
N ALA A 497 17.28 -32.82 7.37
CA ALA A 497 18.62 -33.21 7.79
C ALA A 497 18.94 -32.73 9.21
N VAL A 498 18.60 -31.48 9.54
CA VAL A 498 18.80 -30.90 10.88
C VAL A 498 17.93 -31.61 11.92
N VAL A 499 16.66 -31.88 11.62
CA VAL A 499 15.77 -32.63 12.53
C VAL A 499 16.32 -34.04 12.77
N LEU A 500 16.79 -34.72 11.73
CA LEU A 500 17.42 -36.04 11.86
C LEU A 500 18.69 -35.98 12.73
N ILE A 501 19.56 -34.99 12.52
CA ILE A 501 20.77 -34.80 13.33
C ILE A 501 20.40 -34.48 14.79
N SER A 502 19.36 -33.69 15.04
CA SER A 502 18.86 -33.41 16.39
C SER A 502 18.38 -34.67 17.10
N ILE A 503 17.61 -35.53 16.41
CA ILE A 503 17.16 -36.83 16.92
C ILE A 503 18.36 -37.76 17.20
N ILE A 504 19.31 -37.84 16.28
CA ILE A 504 20.53 -38.64 16.48
C ILE A 504 21.30 -38.13 17.70
N THR A 505 21.46 -36.81 17.81
CA THR A 505 22.13 -36.16 18.94
C THR A 505 21.44 -36.50 20.26
N PHE A 506 20.11 -36.45 20.29
CA PHE A 506 19.33 -36.87 21.46
C PHE A 506 19.67 -38.30 21.91
N PHE A 507 19.64 -39.28 20.98
CA PHE A 507 19.92 -40.68 21.33
C PHE A 507 21.38 -40.92 21.72
N VAL A 508 22.34 -40.26 21.05
CA VAL A 508 23.76 -40.36 21.39
C VAL A 508 24.02 -39.88 22.82
N TRP A 509 23.46 -38.73 23.19
CA TRP A 509 23.62 -38.17 24.53
C TRP A 509 22.80 -38.90 25.59
N TRP A 510 21.69 -39.54 25.20
CA TRP A 510 20.94 -40.40 26.13
C TRP A 510 21.73 -41.68 26.45
N ILE A 511 22.36 -42.31 25.46
CA ILE A 511 23.06 -43.60 25.66
C ILE A 511 24.46 -43.42 26.27
N TRP A 512 25.22 -42.42 25.79
CA TRP A 512 26.63 -42.23 26.17
C TRP A 512 26.89 -40.94 26.94
N GLY A 513 25.86 -40.14 27.24
CA GLY A 513 26.03 -38.89 27.98
C GLY A 513 26.30 -39.09 29.47
N PRO A 514 26.93 -38.11 30.12
CA PRO A 514 27.12 -38.11 31.57
C PRO A 514 25.78 -38.02 32.31
N GLU A 515 25.72 -38.53 33.54
CA GLU A 515 24.52 -38.39 34.36
C GLU A 515 24.28 -36.92 34.73
N PRO A 516 23.09 -36.35 34.44
CA PRO A 516 21.86 -37.02 34.01
C PRO A 516 21.69 -36.98 32.49
N ALA A 517 21.77 -38.16 31.86
CA ALA A 517 21.83 -38.28 30.41
C ALA A 517 20.61 -37.68 29.69
N LEU A 518 19.41 -37.76 30.29
CA LEU A 518 18.19 -37.22 29.70
C LEU A 518 18.19 -35.69 29.60
N ALA A 519 18.74 -34.99 30.59
CA ALA A 519 18.83 -33.53 30.54
C ALA A 519 19.81 -33.08 29.45
N TYR A 520 20.99 -33.71 29.39
CA TYR A 520 21.98 -33.44 28.34
C TYR A 520 21.46 -33.80 26.95
N ALA A 521 20.71 -34.89 26.82
CA ALA A 521 20.10 -35.30 25.55
C ALA A 521 19.12 -34.25 25.03
N VAL A 522 18.21 -33.77 25.87
CA VAL A 522 17.23 -32.73 25.50
C VAL A 522 17.95 -31.42 25.16
N ILE A 523 18.86 -30.95 26.02
CA ILE A 523 19.57 -29.67 25.82
C ILE A 523 20.35 -29.66 24.50
N ASN A 524 21.15 -30.70 24.24
CA ASN A 524 21.96 -30.76 23.02
C ASN A 524 21.11 -30.93 21.76
N ALA A 525 20.04 -31.72 21.82
CA ALA A 525 19.12 -31.87 20.69
C ALA A 525 18.43 -30.54 20.34
N VAL A 526 17.99 -29.79 21.35
CA VAL A 526 17.39 -28.46 21.19
C VAL A 526 18.43 -27.46 20.68
N ALA A 527 19.65 -27.50 21.19
CA ALA A 527 20.74 -26.63 20.73
C ALA A 527 21.04 -26.83 19.23
N VAL A 528 21.02 -28.06 18.73
CA VAL A 528 21.15 -28.35 17.28
C VAL A 528 20.04 -27.67 16.47
N LEU A 529 18.78 -27.74 16.93
CA LEU A 529 17.66 -27.12 16.24
C LEU A 529 17.78 -25.59 16.21
N ILE A 530 18.20 -24.99 17.34
CA ILE A 530 18.38 -23.55 17.47
C ILE A 530 19.51 -23.04 16.57
N ILE A 531 20.69 -23.67 16.64
CA ILE A 531 21.88 -23.19 15.95
C ILE A 531 21.78 -23.32 14.43
N ALA A 532 21.00 -24.30 13.97
CA ALA A 532 20.78 -24.55 12.56
C ALA A 532 19.80 -23.55 11.92
N CYS A 533 19.16 -22.66 12.69
CA CYS A 533 18.14 -21.75 12.16
C CYS A 533 18.74 -20.79 11.09
N PRO A 534 18.34 -20.90 9.81
CA PRO A 534 18.98 -20.17 8.72
C PRO A 534 18.36 -18.77 8.54
N CYS A 535 18.33 -17.96 9.60
CA CYS A 535 17.60 -16.68 9.64
C CYS A 535 17.96 -15.72 8.49
N ALA A 536 19.22 -15.73 8.06
CA ALA A 536 19.71 -14.85 6.99
C ALA A 536 19.45 -15.38 5.57
N LEU A 537 19.21 -16.69 5.42
CA LEU A 537 19.12 -17.32 4.09
C LEU A 537 17.88 -16.85 3.33
N GLY A 538 16.74 -16.71 4.01
CA GLY A 538 15.50 -16.21 3.40
C GLY A 538 15.56 -14.75 2.97
N LEU A 539 16.48 -13.95 3.54
CA LEU A 539 16.62 -12.52 3.27
C LEU A 539 17.72 -12.21 2.26
N ALA A 540 18.72 -13.09 2.14
CA ALA A 540 19.89 -12.86 1.29
C ALA A 540 19.51 -12.52 -0.15
N THR A 541 18.59 -13.27 -0.74
CA THR A 541 18.16 -13.09 -2.13
C THR A 541 17.31 -11.84 -2.34
N PRO A 542 16.20 -11.62 -1.60
CA PRO A 542 15.40 -10.39 -1.76
C PRO A 542 16.18 -9.11 -1.53
N MET A 543 17.06 -9.06 -0.50
CA MET A 543 17.85 -7.85 -0.23
C MET A 543 18.89 -7.58 -1.32
N SER A 544 19.53 -8.62 -1.85
CA SER A 544 20.51 -8.48 -2.93
C SER A 544 19.86 -7.98 -4.22
N ILE A 545 18.72 -8.55 -4.59
CA ILE A 545 17.94 -8.13 -5.75
C ILE A 545 17.49 -6.68 -5.60
N MET A 546 16.92 -6.33 -4.43
CA MET A 546 16.50 -4.97 -4.12
C MET A 546 17.61 -3.94 -4.30
N VAL A 547 18.74 -4.16 -3.64
CA VAL A 547 19.86 -3.21 -3.72
C VAL A 547 20.39 -3.15 -5.15
N GLY A 548 20.41 -4.28 -5.85
CA GLY A 548 20.78 -4.38 -7.26
C GLY A 548 19.88 -3.57 -8.18
N THR A 549 18.55 -3.72 -8.06
CA THR A 549 17.58 -2.97 -8.88
C THR A 549 17.57 -1.49 -8.53
N GLY A 550 17.64 -1.12 -7.25
CA GLY A 550 17.75 0.27 -6.82
C GLY A 550 19.02 0.95 -7.34
N LYS A 551 20.16 0.23 -7.32
CA LYS A 551 21.41 0.74 -7.88
C LYS A 551 21.39 0.83 -9.41
N GLY A 552 20.76 -0.13 -10.08
CA GLY A 552 20.51 -0.09 -11.52
C GLY A 552 19.68 1.13 -11.92
N ALA A 553 18.64 1.45 -11.16
CA ALA A 553 17.78 2.61 -11.41
C ALA A 553 18.56 3.95 -11.30
N MET A 554 19.47 4.08 -10.32
CA MET A 554 20.35 5.26 -10.22
C MET A 554 21.30 5.41 -11.43
N MET A 555 21.54 4.33 -12.17
CA MET A 555 22.35 4.32 -13.40
C MET A 555 21.49 4.38 -14.67
N GLY A 556 20.19 4.64 -14.55
CA GLY A 556 19.26 4.70 -15.69
C GLY A 556 18.83 3.32 -16.23
N VAL A 557 19.14 2.23 -15.52
CA VAL A 557 18.75 0.86 -15.91
C VAL A 557 17.53 0.43 -15.10
N LEU A 558 16.37 0.41 -15.74
CA LEU A 558 15.12 -0.03 -15.11
C LEU A 558 14.93 -1.54 -15.30
N ILE A 559 15.02 -2.27 -14.18
CA ILE A 559 14.93 -3.72 -14.15
C ILE A 559 13.53 -4.10 -13.70
N LYS A 560 12.67 -4.49 -14.65
CA LYS A 560 11.26 -4.83 -14.36
C LYS A 560 11.10 -6.13 -13.58
N ASN A 561 11.96 -7.12 -13.85
CA ASN A 561 11.88 -8.44 -13.25
C ASN A 561 13.20 -8.77 -12.55
N ALA A 562 13.13 -9.25 -11.30
CA ALA A 562 14.31 -9.71 -10.56
C ALA A 562 15.10 -10.80 -11.29
N GLU A 563 14.39 -11.69 -12.02
CA GLU A 563 15.01 -12.72 -12.86
C GLU A 563 15.93 -12.12 -13.93
N ALA A 564 15.59 -10.94 -14.46
CA ALA A 564 16.37 -10.33 -15.52
C ALA A 564 17.82 -10.06 -15.07
N LEU A 565 18.06 -9.74 -13.79
CA LEU A 565 19.42 -9.59 -13.24
C LEU A 565 20.24 -10.88 -13.31
N GLU A 566 19.60 -12.01 -13.01
CA GLU A 566 20.27 -13.31 -12.96
C GLU A 566 20.46 -13.91 -14.36
N VAL A 567 19.47 -13.74 -15.23
CA VAL A 567 19.56 -14.16 -16.62
C VAL A 567 20.58 -13.31 -17.35
N LEU A 568 20.61 -11.99 -17.13
CA LEU A 568 21.60 -11.09 -17.74
C LEU A 568 23.03 -11.50 -17.40
N ARG A 569 23.28 -12.05 -16.20
CA ARG A 569 24.59 -12.63 -15.85
C ARG A 569 24.98 -13.81 -16.75
N LYS A 570 24.01 -14.58 -17.25
CA LYS A 570 24.24 -15.75 -18.12
C LYS A 570 24.27 -15.38 -19.61
N VAL A 571 23.88 -14.16 -19.98
CA VAL A 571 23.89 -13.71 -21.38
C VAL A 571 25.34 -13.54 -21.83
N ASP A 572 25.69 -14.18 -22.94
CA ASP A 572 26.98 -14.08 -23.61
C ASP A 572 26.90 -13.34 -24.95
N THR A 573 25.69 -13.22 -25.50
CA THR A 573 25.42 -12.68 -26.82
C THR A 573 24.38 -11.57 -26.72
N LEU A 574 24.74 -10.37 -27.16
CA LEU A 574 23.83 -9.23 -27.24
C LEU A 574 23.50 -8.96 -28.72
N VAL A 575 22.24 -9.17 -29.09
CA VAL A 575 21.70 -8.77 -30.40
C VAL A 575 21.03 -7.41 -30.22
N VAL A 576 21.43 -6.42 -31.02
CA VAL A 576 20.96 -5.02 -30.87
C VAL A 576 20.20 -4.61 -32.13
N ASP A 577 19.05 -3.94 -31.94
CA ASP A 577 18.32 -3.34 -33.04
C ASP A 577 18.98 -2.05 -33.54
N LYS A 578 18.80 -1.73 -34.83
CA LYS A 578 19.43 -0.56 -35.46
C LYS A 578 18.58 0.71 -35.36
N THR A 579 17.26 0.64 -35.20
CA THR A 579 16.39 1.83 -35.28
C THR A 579 15.74 2.07 -33.93
N GLY A 580 16.23 3.08 -33.21
CA GLY A 580 15.74 3.40 -31.86
C GLY A 580 16.50 2.71 -30.72
N THR A 581 17.63 2.04 -31.02
CA THR A 581 18.53 1.46 -29.99
C THR A 581 19.99 1.88 -30.18
N LEU A 582 20.61 1.58 -31.34
CA LEU A 582 21.91 2.14 -31.76
C LEU A 582 21.75 3.57 -32.28
#